data_AF-J9E920-F1
#
_entry.id   AF-J9E920-F1
#
_cell.length_a   1.000
_cell.length_b   1.000
_cell.length_c   1.000
_cell.angle_alpha   90.00
_cell.angle_beta   90.00
_cell.angle_gamma   90.00
#
_symmetry.space_group_name_H-M   'P 1'
#
loop_
_entity.id
_entity.type
_entity.pdbx_description
1 polymer ?
#
loop_
_entity_poly.entity_id
_entity_poly.type
_entity_poly.pdbx_seq_one_letter_code
_entity_poly.pdbx_strand_id
1 'polypeptide(L)'
;MIMHQFFELNKVESYIYENHPTHEPFFAVQAYDKDRGKNGEVLYALLQSEPECPILIRPLSGELILMAKLDFEMINKYWLIIEAQDQGIPPRSSNITVIVNILDINDNRPEFKEQMYFVDVSSLI
;
A
#
# COMPACT_ATOMS: atom_id res chain seq x y z
N MET A 1 -2.10 22.93 26.60
CA MET A 1 -1.08 21.88 26.41
C MET A 1 -1.57 20.99 25.30
N ILE A 2 -1.09 21.18 24.06
CA ILE A 2 -1.63 20.50 22.88
C ILE A 2 -0.79 19.24 22.64
N MET A 3 -1.42 18.09 22.85
CA MET A 3 -0.88 16.74 22.72
C MET A 3 -1.02 16.29 21.26
N HIS A 4 -0.02 16.53 20.42
CA HIS A 4 0.07 15.79 19.16
C HIS A 4 0.89 14.54 19.44
N GLN A 5 0.21 13.47 19.83
CA GLN A 5 0.81 12.15 19.96
C GLN A 5 0.22 11.27 18.86
N PHE A 6 1.07 11.06 17.84
CA PHE A 6 0.94 10.08 16.75
C PHE A 6 -0.03 10.43 15.60
N PHE A 7 0.27 9.88 14.41
CA PHE A 7 -0.05 10.30 13.03
C PHE A 7 -0.76 11.66 12.84
N GLU A 8 -0.11 12.60 12.12
CA GLU A 8 -0.71 13.92 11.78
C GLU A 8 -1.93 13.81 10.85
N LEU A 9 -2.03 12.71 10.11
CA LEU A 9 -3.09 12.44 9.14
C LEU A 9 -3.81 11.15 9.53
N ASN A 10 -5.13 11.16 9.35
CA ASN A 10 -5.94 9.95 9.52
C ASN A 10 -5.86 9.03 8.29
N LYS A 11 -5.36 9.55 7.16
CA LYS A 11 -5.29 8.86 5.88
C LYS A 11 -4.16 9.40 5.00
N VAL A 12 -3.50 8.52 4.25
CA VAL A 12 -2.53 8.86 3.20
C VAL A 12 -2.64 7.90 2.01
N GLU A 13 -2.21 8.34 0.83
CA GLU A 13 -2.10 7.50 -0.36
C GLU A 13 -0.63 7.18 -0.66
N SER A 14 -0.39 5.97 -1.14
CA SER A 14 0.90 5.50 -1.64
C SER A 14 0.70 4.82 -3.00
N TYR A 15 1.78 4.73 -3.76
CA TYR A 15 1.76 4.19 -5.11
C TYR A 15 2.95 3.25 -5.29
N ILE A 16 2.72 2.09 -5.89
CA ILE A 16 3.72 1.06 -6.15
C ILE A 16 3.46 0.46 -7.52
N TYR A 17 4.49 0.32 -8.35
CA TYR A 17 4.39 -0.41 -9.61
C TYR A 17 4.28 -1.92 -9.37
N GLU A 18 3.49 -2.63 -10.17
CA GLU A 18 3.28 -4.07 -9.95
C GLU A 18 4.56 -4.91 -10.06
N ASN A 19 5.55 -4.44 -10.83
CA ASN A 19 6.84 -5.08 -11.01
C ASN A 19 7.87 -4.74 -9.91
N HIS A 20 7.45 -4.05 -8.84
CA HIS A 20 8.32 -3.71 -7.74
C HIS A 20 8.93 -4.98 -7.11
N PRO A 21 10.25 -5.00 -6.83
CA PRO A 21 10.91 -6.15 -6.24
C PRO A 21 10.36 -6.48 -4.85
N THR A 22 10.29 -7.77 -4.53
CA THR A 22 9.92 -8.21 -3.18
C THR A 22 11.05 -7.90 -2.19
N HIS A 23 10.67 -7.74 -0.92
CA HIS A 23 11.50 -7.42 0.25
C HIS A 23 12.14 -6.02 0.26
N GLU A 24 11.93 -5.23 -0.79
CA GLU A 24 12.34 -3.83 -0.83
C GLU A 24 11.23 -2.90 -0.29
N PRO A 25 11.60 -1.83 0.42
CA PRO A 25 10.66 -0.84 0.90
C PRO A 25 10.19 0.07 -0.24
N PHE A 26 8.89 0.37 -0.28
CA PHE A 26 8.30 1.27 -1.28
C PHE A 26 7.64 2.52 -0.69
N PHE A 27 7.28 2.47 0.59
CA PHE A 27 6.62 3.55 1.31
C PHE A 27 6.96 3.47 2.79
N ALA A 28 6.88 4.59 3.51
CA ALA A 28 7.03 4.60 4.96
C ALA A 28 6.02 5.55 5.59
N VAL A 29 5.32 5.07 6.62
CA VAL A 29 4.54 5.95 7.49
C VAL A 29 5.45 6.56 8.55
N GLN A 30 5.12 7.77 8.99
CA GLN A 30 5.86 8.47 10.04
C GLN A 30 4.89 8.91 11.13
N ALA A 31 5.09 8.38 12.33
CA ALA A 31 4.51 8.89 13.55
C ALA A 31 5.47 9.92 14.15
N TYR A 32 4.90 10.99 14.71
CA TYR A 32 5.66 12.06 15.33
C TYR A 32 5.36 12.09 16.83
N ASP A 33 6.43 12.04 17.61
CA ASP A 33 6.42 12.34 19.04
C ASP A 33 7.10 13.69 19.23
N LYS A 34 6.43 14.66 19.84
CA LYS A 34 6.95 16.03 19.99
C LYS A 34 8.18 16.09 20.90
N ASP A 35 8.30 15.17 21.85
CA ASP A 35 9.39 15.16 22.83
C ASP A 35 10.62 14.42 22.29
N ARG A 36 10.43 13.50 21.34
CA ARG A 36 11.48 12.60 20.83
C ARG A 36 11.75 12.69 19.32
N GLY A 37 10.93 13.42 18.57
CA GLY A 37 11.03 13.57 17.12
C GLY A 37 10.27 12.49 16.34
N LYS A 38 10.63 12.32 15.05
CA LYS A 38 10.02 11.31 14.17
C LYS A 38 10.39 9.90 14.64
N ASN A 39 9.41 8.99 14.64
CA ASN A 39 9.55 7.58 15.03
C ASN A 39 10.06 7.38 16.49
N GLY A 40 9.89 8.35 17.39
CA GLY A 40 10.37 8.21 18.77
C GLY A 40 9.72 7.03 19.49
N GLU A 41 10.51 6.08 20.04
CA GLU A 41 10.09 4.83 20.75
C GLU A 41 8.69 4.28 20.44
N VAL A 42 8.27 4.30 19.17
CA VAL A 42 7.02 3.73 18.70
C VAL A 42 7.28 2.48 17.90
N LEU A 43 6.37 1.53 18.04
CA LEU A 43 6.31 0.33 17.22
C LEU A 43 5.14 0.42 16.25
N TYR A 44 5.43 0.08 15.00
CA TYR A 44 4.43 0.02 13.94
C TYR A 44 3.90 -1.39 13.75
N ALA A 45 2.59 -1.50 13.51
CA ALA A 45 1.93 -2.76 13.20
C ALA A 45 0.88 -2.58 12.10
N LEU A 46 0.77 -3.56 11.21
CA LEU A 46 -0.33 -3.67 10.26
C LEU A 46 -1.47 -4.41 10.96
N LEU A 47 -2.55 -3.69 11.29
CA LEU A 47 -3.70 -4.25 12.01
C LEU A 47 -4.68 -4.95 11.08
N GLN A 48 -4.91 -4.36 9.90
CA GLN A 48 -5.86 -4.86 8.93
C GLN A 48 -5.41 -4.50 7.51
N SER A 49 -5.71 -5.37 6.57
CA SER A 49 -5.65 -5.10 5.14
C SER A 49 -6.94 -5.57 4.48
N GLU A 50 -7.49 -4.74 3.61
CA GLU A 50 -8.59 -5.12 2.72
C GLU A 50 -8.22 -4.79 1.27
N PRO A 51 -8.29 -5.73 0.32
CA PRO A 51 -8.31 -7.18 0.56
C PRO A 51 -7.04 -7.66 1.30
N GLU A 52 -6.94 -8.96 1.60
CA GLU A 52 -5.72 -9.56 2.12
C GLU A 52 -4.54 -9.24 1.19
N CYS A 53 -3.45 -8.74 1.76
CA CYS A 53 -2.34 -8.17 0.99
C CYS A 53 -1.00 -8.86 1.30
N PRO A 54 -0.09 -8.94 0.32
CA PRO A 54 1.27 -9.44 0.55
C PRO A 54 2.20 -8.33 1.07
N ILE A 55 1.72 -7.44 1.95
CA ILE A 55 2.48 -6.27 2.45
C ILE A 55 2.74 -6.45 3.93
N LEU A 56 3.97 -6.18 4.37
CA LEU A 56 4.35 -6.09 5.77
C LEU A 56 4.84 -4.70 6.11
N ILE A 57 4.72 -4.32 7.38
CA ILE A 57 5.37 -3.12 7.93
C ILE A 57 6.54 -3.51 8.83
N ARG A 58 7.67 -2.81 8.67
CA ARG A 58 8.82 -2.94 9.57
C ARG A 58 8.53 -2.20 10.89
N PRO A 59 8.54 -2.87 12.05
CA PRO A 59 8.06 -2.29 13.30
C PRO A 59 8.82 -1.06 13.80
N LEU A 60 10.09 -0.91 13.44
CA LEU A 60 10.94 0.20 13.93
C LEU A 60 11.00 1.38 12.95
N SER A 61 10.90 1.12 11.64
CA SER A 61 11.06 2.16 10.62
C SER A 61 9.73 2.67 10.06
N GLY A 62 8.64 1.89 10.18
CA GLY A 62 7.36 2.21 9.56
C GLY A 62 7.33 1.96 8.05
N GLU A 63 8.38 1.32 7.50
CA GLU A 63 8.51 1.00 6.09
C GLU A 63 7.59 -0.17 5.71
N LEU A 64 6.81 0.03 4.65
CA LEU A 64 6.06 -1.02 3.98
C LEU A 64 6.96 -1.74 2.99
N ILE A 65 6.99 -3.07 3.10
CA ILE A 65 7.73 -3.97 2.20
C ILE A 65 6.76 -4.94 1.54
N LEU A 66 7.06 -5.28 0.29
CA LEU A 66 6.30 -6.24 -0.49
C LEU A 66 6.84 -7.67 -0.28
N MET A 67 6.00 -8.65 0.03
CA MET A 67 6.42 -10.03 0.30
C MET A 67 6.15 -11.00 -0.86
N ALA A 68 5.25 -10.64 -1.77
CA ALA A 68 4.94 -11.41 -2.97
C ALA A 68 4.66 -10.46 -4.13
N LYS A 69 4.78 -10.94 -5.37
CA LYS A 69 4.51 -10.13 -6.56
C LYS A 69 3.08 -9.59 -6.56
N LEU A 70 2.92 -8.41 -7.13
CA LEU A 70 1.64 -7.81 -7.40
C LEU A 70 1.19 -8.19 -8.81
N ASP A 71 -0.11 -8.08 -9.04
CA ASP A 71 -0.77 -8.31 -10.32
C ASP A 71 -1.88 -7.26 -10.42
N PHE A 72 -1.67 -6.26 -11.28
CA PHE A 72 -2.59 -5.12 -11.39
C PHE A 72 -3.97 -5.56 -11.89
N GLU A 73 -4.04 -6.53 -12.81
CA GLU A 73 -5.27 -7.07 -13.36
C GLU A 73 -6.12 -7.81 -12.31
N MET A 74 -5.49 -8.42 -11.31
CA MET A 74 -6.19 -9.05 -10.19
C MET A 74 -6.64 -8.05 -9.13
N ILE A 75 -5.72 -7.23 -8.61
CA ILE A 75 -5.97 -6.29 -7.51
C ILE A 75 -5.17 -5.02 -7.77
N ASN A 76 -5.86 -3.89 -7.90
CA ASN A 76 -5.22 -2.59 -8.14
C ASN A 76 -5.12 -1.70 -6.90
N LYS A 77 -5.60 -2.15 -5.74
CA LYS A 77 -5.68 -1.33 -4.53
C LYS A 77 -5.76 -2.16 -3.25
N TYR A 78 -5.05 -1.70 -2.22
CA TYR A 78 -5.20 -2.16 -0.84
C TYR A 78 -5.51 -1.01 0.11
N TRP A 79 -6.36 -1.27 1.11
CA TRP A 79 -6.60 -0.41 2.26
C TRP A 79 -5.95 -1.02 3.49
N LEU A 80 -4.94 -0.35 4.04
CA LEU A 80 -4.20 -0.81 5.20
C LEU A 80 -4.54 0.05 6.41
N ILE A 81 -4.79 -0.56 7.56
CA ILE A 81 -4.87 0.12 8.85
C ILE A 81 -3.56 -0.15 9.58
N ILE A 82 -2.79 0.91 9.81
CA ILE A 82 -1.51 0.83 10.50
C ILE A 82 -1.62 1.51 11.85
N GLU A 83 -1.14 0.85 12.89
CA GLU A 83 -1.00 1.40 14.23
C GLU A 83 0.44 1.84 14.48
N ALA A 84 0.59 2.96 15.20
CA ALA A 84 1.81 3.33 15.89
C ALA A 84 1.52 3.36 17.40
N GLN A 85 2.26 2.58 18.17
CA GLN A 85 2.07 2.43 19.62
C GLN A 85 3.37 2.79 20.35
N ASP A 86 3.27 3.63 21.39
CA ASP A 86 4.41 3.93 22.27
C ASP A 86 4.70 2.82 23.29
N GLN A 87 5.85 2.93 23.95
CA GLN A 87 6.25 2.01 25.03
C GLN A 87 5.91 2.56 26.43
N GLY A 88 4.93 3.46 26.52
CA GLY A 88 4.47 4.02 27.79
C GLY A 88 3.72 3.01 28.66
N ILE A 89 3.50 3.37 29.93
CA ILE A 89 2.67 2.60 30.87
C ILE A 89 1.63 3.54 31.48
N PRO A 90 0.34 3.46 31.08
CA PRO A 90 -0.21 2.62 30.02
C PRO A 90 0.24 3.06 28.61
N PRO A 91 0.28 2.14 27.62
CA PRO A 91 0.68 2.49 26.27
C PRO A 91 -0.38 3.35 25.59
N ARG A 92 0.06 4.23 24.69
CA ARG A 92 -0.80 5.05 23.83
C ARG A 92 -0.55 4.69 22.38
N SER A 93 -1.60 4.65 21.58
CA SER A 93 -1.51 4.37 20.14
C SER A 93 -2.38 5.30 19.30
N SER A 94 -2.07 5.34 18.01
CA SER A 94 -2.90 5.97 16.98
C SER A 94 -2.85 5.16 15.69
N ASN A 95 -3.88 5.32 14.86
CA ASN A 95 -3.99 4.59 13.61
C ASN A 95 -4.02 5.53 12.41
N ILE A 96 -3.53 5.06 11.26
CA ILE A 96 -3.64 5.70 9.96
C ILE A 96 -4.14 4.72 8.92
N THR A 97 -5.01 5.18 8.00
CA THR A 97 -5.35 4.44 6.80
C THR A 97 -4.35 4.75 5.68
N VAL A 98 -3.64 3.73 5.19
CA VAL A 98 -2.82 3.85 3.96
C VAL A 98 -3.56 3.20 2.81
N ILE A 99 -3.85 3.97 1.76
CA ILE A 99 -4.32 3.42 0.49
C ILE A 99 -3.11 3.16 -0.39
N VAL A 100 -2.87 1.89 -0.71
CA VAL A 100 -1.80 1.48 -1.64
C VAL A 100 -2.43 1.29 -3.01
N ASN A 101 -2.12 2.17 -3.95
CA ASN A 101 -2.55 2.06 -5.34
C ASN A 101 -1.47 1.32 -6.14
N ILE A 102 -1.86 0.24 -6.81
CA ILE A 102 -0.96 -0.48 -7.71
C ILE A 102 -1.01 0.21 -9.07
N LEU A 103 0.17 0.49 -9.60
CA LEU A 103 0.34 1.07 -10.92
C LEU A 103 0.69 -0.05 -11.91
N ASP A 104 -0.15 -0.14 -12.94
CA ASP A 104 0.06 -0.97 -14.12
C ASP A 104 1.40 -0.62 -14.79
N ILE A 105 2.19 -1.64 -15.10
CA ILE A 105 3.26 -1.56 -16.06
C ILE A 105 2.74 -2.21 -17.34
N ASN A 106 2.62 -1.41 -18.40
CA ASN A 106 2.21 -1.90 -19.71
C ASN A 106 3.34 -2.73 -20.38
N ASP A 107 3.64 -3.89 -19.79
CA ASP A 107 4.54 -4.93 -20.28
C ASP A 107 3.81 -5.89 -21.23
N ASN A 108 2.53 -5.62 -21.52
CA ASN A 108 1.74 -6.37 -22.46
C ASN A 108 2.22 -6.10 -23.90
N ARG A 109 2.91 -7.09 -24.47
CA ARG A 109 2.88 -7.33 -25.92
C ARG A 109 1.42 -7.25 -26.35
N PRO A 110 1.06 -6.62 -27.47
CA PRO A 110 -0.35 -6.47 -27.84
C PRO A 110 -1.01 -7.85 -27.92
N GLU A 111 -1.81 -8.18 -26.91
CA GLU A 111 -2.77 -9.27 -27.03
C GLU A 111 -3.88 -8.75 -27.95
N PHE A 112 -3.79 -9.11 -29.22
CA PHE A 112 -4.98 -9.17 -30.05
C PHE A 112 -5.95 -10.10 -29.32
N LYS A 113 -6.96 -9.52 -28.66
CA LYS A 113 -8.20 -10.24 -28.43
C LYS A 113 -8.78 -10.50 -29.82
N GLU A 114 -8.32 -11.57 -30.47
CA GLU A 114 -8.94 -12.09 -31.68
C GLU A 114 -10.38 -12.49 -31.33
N GLN A 115 -11.30 -11.52 -31.33
CA GLN A 115 -12.60 -11.82 -31.89
C GLN A 115 -12.36 -11.80 -33.39
N MET A 116 -12.10 -12.99 -33.95
CA MET A 116 -12.18 -13.21 -35.38
C MET A 116 -13.51 -12.60 -35.87
N TYR A 117 -13.44 -11.43 -36.50
CA TYR A 117 -14.54 -10.95 -37.31
C TYR A 117 -14.47 -11.72 -38.62
N PHE A 118 -15.21 -12.84 -38.69
CA PHE A 118 -15.62 -13.36 -39.99
C PHE A 118 -16.52 -12.31 -40.63
N VAL A 119 -15.94 -11.50 -41.50
CA VAL A 119 -16.74 -10.68 -42.41
C VAL A 119 -17.08 -11.56 -43.60
N ASP A 120 -18.31 -12.09 -43.62
CA ASP A 120 -18.87 -12.65 -44.83
C ASP A 120 -19.26 -11.48 -45.74
N VAL A 121 -18.40 -11.19 -46.73
CA VAL A 121 -18.70 -10.17 -47.74
C VAL A 121 -19.58 -10.82 -48.81
N SER A 122 -20.88 -10.91 -48.53
CA SER A 122 -21.86 -11.07 -49.61
C SER A 122 -22.04 -9.73 -50.31
N SER A 123 -21.26 -9.49 -51.37
CA SER A 123 -21.60 -8.50 -52.37
C SER A 123 -22.61 -9.12 -53.34
N LEU A 124 -23.89 -8.75 -53.21
CA LEU A 124 -24.87 -8.96 -54.28
C LEU A 124 -24.87 -7.71 -55.17
N ILE A 125 -24.31 -7.93 -56.36
CA ILE A 125 -24.53 -7.15 -57.58
C ILE A 125 -25.91 -7.53 -58.14
#